data_AF-A0A841IR54-F1
#
_entry.id   AF-A0A841IR54-F1
#
_cell.length_a   1.000
_cell.length_b   1.000
_cell.length_c   1.000
_cell.angle_alpha   90.00
_cell.angle_beta   90.00
_cell.angle_gamma   90.00
#
_symmetry.space_group_name_H-M   'P 1'
#
loop_
_entity.id
_entity.type
_entity.pdbx_description
1 polymer ?
#
loop_
_entity_poly.entity_id
_entity_poly.type
_entity_poly.pdbx_seq_one_letter_code
_entity_poly.pdbx_strand_id
1 'polypeptide(L)'
;MSTATERMEVRLTPEDRALLLEAARISHESASKFVVRAAREAAKEVMERERTTTVPAAFFDAMVESLEEPAQPIEELASAVRRHRSVVKR
;
A
#
# COMPACT_ATOMS: atom_id res chain seq x y z
N MET A 1 -9.18 -11.45 18.89
CA MET A 1 -9.83 -11.42 17.57
C MET A 1 -10.91 -10.35 17.61
N SER A 2 -10.84 -9.30 16.80
CA SER A 2 -11.96 -8.35 16.73
C SER A 2 -13.14 -9.03 16.04
N THR A 3 -14.33 -8.88 16.60
CA THR A 3 -15.57 -9.36 15.96
C THR A 3 -15.84 -8.55 14.70
N ALA A 4 -16.22 -9.21 13.60
CA ALA A 4 -16.61 -8.52 12.38
C ALA A 4 -17.99 -7.86 12.57
N THR A 5 -18.02 -6.53 12.65
CA THR A 5 -19.26 -5.74 12.83
C THR A 5 -19.72 -5.03 11.56
N GLU A 6 -18.81 -4.78 10.63
CA GLU A 6 -19.07 -4.02 9.40
C GLU A 6 -19.54 -4.93 8.26
N ARG A 7 -20.41 -4.39 7.38
CA ARG A 7 -20.88 -5.06 6.16
C ARG A 7 -20.50 -4.26 4.93
N MET A 8 -20.06 -4.97 3.90
CA MET A 8 -19.79 -4.43 2.57
C MET A 8 -20.66 -5.17 1.56
N GLU A 9 -21.47 -4.45 0.80
CA GLU A 9 -22.36 -5.02 -0.22
C GLU A 9 -21.72 -4.91 -1.60
N VAL A 10 -21.67 -6.04 -2.33
CA VAL A 10 -21.07 -6.13 -3.66
C VAL A 10 -22.03 -6.89 -4.58
N ARG A 11 -22.23 -6.37 -5.79
CA ARG A 11 -22.98 -7.07 -6.84
C ARG A 11 -22.04 -8.01 -7.58
N LEU A 12 -22.50 -9.24 -7.81
CA LEU A 12 -21.76 -10.27 -8.53
C LEU A 12 -22.56 -10.73 -9.75
N THR A 13 -21.87 -11.06 -10.82
CA THR A 13 -22.49 -11.83 -11.91
C THR A 13 -22.74 -13.27 -11.43
N PRO A 14 -23.64 -14.03 -12.10
CA PRO A 14 -23.83 -15.45 -11.79
C PRO A 14 -22.54 -16.28 -11.95
N GLU A 15 -21.71 -15.93 -12.93
CA GLU A 15 -20.42 -16.56 -13.20
C GLU A 15 -19.43 -16.32 -12.05
N ASP A 16 -19.23 -15.06 -11.65
CA ASP A 16 -18.34 -14.73 -10.53
C ASP A 16 -18.80 -15.41 -9.23
N ARG A 17 -20.12 -15.44 -9.00
CA ARG A 17 -20.69 -16.12 -7.84
C ARG A 17 -20.36 -17.60 -7.84
N ALA A 18 -20.50 -18.29 -8.98
CA ALA A 18 -20.19 -19.71 -9.10
C ALA A 18 -18.70 -19.98 -8.86
N LEU A 19 -17.82 -19.16 -9.46
CA LEU A 19 -16.38 -19.25 -9.29
C LEU A 19 -15.95 -19.08 -7.83
N LEU A 20 -16.44 -18.04 -7.15
CA LEU A 20 -16.11 -17.76 -5.75
C LEU A 20 -16.60 -18.84 -4.81
N LEU A 21 -17.80 -19.42 -5.06
CA LEU A 21 -18.33 -20.53 -4.26
C LEU A 21 -17.48 -21.79 -4.41
N GLU A 22 -17.06 -22.10 -5.64
CA GLU A 22 -16.22 -23.26 -5.90
C GLU A 22 -14.84 -23.10 -5.26
N ALA A 23 -14.22 -21.92 -5.37
CA ALA A 23 -12.94 -21.64 -4.72
C ALA A 23 -13.01 -21.73 -3.19
N ALA A 24 -14.10 -21.25 -2.59
CA ALA A 24 -14.35 -21.38 -1.16
C ALA A 24 -14.51 -22.85 -0.73
N ARG A 25 -15.22 -23.65 -1.54
CA ARG A 25 -15.39 -25.10 -1.32
C ARG A 25 -14.06 -25.84 -1.33
N ILE A 26 -13.22 -25.56 -2.33
CA ILE A 26 -11.85 -26.13 -2.44
C ILE A 26 -10.99 -25.70 -1.25
N SER A 27 -11.14 -24.47 -0.79
CA SER A 27 -10.40 -23.90 0.33
C SER A 27 -10.94 -24.33 1.71
N HIS A 28 -11.97 -25.18 1.76
CA HIS A 28 -12.63 -25.64 2.98
C HIS A 28 -13.08 -24.50 3.91
N GLU A 29 -13.56 -23.40 3.33
CA GLU A 29 -14.07 -22.25 4.07
C GLU A 29 -15.41 -21.75 3.52
N SER A 30 -16.12 -20.93 4.30
CA SER A 30 -17.36 -20.32 3.82
C SER A 30 -17.07 -19.29 2.73
N ALA A 31 -18.03 -19.09 1.82
CA ALA A 31 -17.93 -18.12 0.74
C ALA A 31 -17.57 -16.71 1.24
N SER A 32 -18.23 -16.26 2.32
CA SER A 32 -17.95 -14.95 2.93
C SER A 32 -16.54 -14.87 3.49
N LYS A 33 -16.04 -15.94 4.13
CA LYS A 33 -14.68 -15.96 4.67
C LYS A 33 -13.64 -15.94 3.54
N PHE A 34 -13.87 -16.72 2.48
CA PHE A 34 -13.05 -16.73 1.28
C PHE A 34 -12.96 -15.34 0.65
N VAL A 35 -14.11 -14.71 0.39
CA VAL A 35 -14.16 -13.38 -0.25
C VAL A 35 -13.45 -12.33 0.59
N VAL A 36 -13.68 -12.29 1.91
CA VAL A 36 -12.99 -11.34 2.80
C VAL A 36 -11.48 -11.59 2.83
N ARG A 37 -11.04 -12.84 2.82
CA ARG A 37 -9.62 -13.20 2.79
C ARG A 37 -8.97 -12.76 1.47
N ALA A 38 -9.56 -13.15 0.34
CA ALA A 38 -9.06 -12.79 -0.99
C ALA A 38 -9.01 -11.27 -1.20
N ALA A 39 -10.06 -10.54 -0.80
CA ALA A 39 -10.10 -9.09 -0.87
C ALA A 39 -9.01 -8.44 0.00
N ARG A 40 -8.75 -8.99 1.20
CA ARG A 40 -7.68 -8.51 2.08
C ARG A 40 -6.29 -8.75 1.48
N GLU A 41 -6.06 -9.90 0.87
CA GLU A 41 -4.80 -10.22 0.19
C GLU A 41 -4.54 -9.25 -0.96
N ALA A 42 -5.53 -9.04 -1.83
CA ALA A 42 -5.44 -8.07 -2.92
C ALA A 42 -5.22 -6.64 -2.41
N ALA A 43 -5.92 -6.24 -1.34
CA ALA A 43 -5.71 -4.94 -0.72
C ALA A 43 -4.28 -4.78 -0.19
N LYS A 44 -3.72 -5.79 0.48
CA LYS A 44 -2.33 -5.74 0.96
C LYS A 44 -1.34 -5.56 -0.18
N GLU A 45 -1.52 -6.28 -1.28
CA GLU A 45 -0.66 -6.16 -2.46
C GLU A 45 -0.66 -4.74 -3.03
N VAL A 46 -1.86 -4.14 -3.17
CA VAL A 46 -1.98 -2.74 -3.61
C VAL A 46 -1.28 -1.81 -2.62
N MET A 47 -1.55 -1.95 -1.32
CA MET A 47 -0.96 -1.06 -0.32
C MET A 47 0.56 -1.19 -0.25
N GLU A 48 1.10 -2.40 -0.39
CA GLU A 48 2.55 -2.65 -0.40
C GLU A 48 3.20 -1.99 -1.61
N ARG A 49 2.63 -2.18 -2.80
CA ARG A 49 3.15 -1.56 -4.03
C ARG A 49 3.18 -0.03 -3.95
N GLU A 50 2.14 0.59 -3.38
CA GLU A 50 2.05 2.05 -3.31
C GLU A 50 2.87 2.65 -2.16
N ARG A 51 3.18 1.88 -1.11
CA ARG A 51 3.87 2.41 0.09
C ARG A 51 5.34 2.05 0.17
N THR A 52 5.79 1.07 -0.59
CA THR A 52 7.16 0.58 -0.53
C THR A 52 7.93 0.97 -1.78
N THR A 53 9.11 1.55 -1.59
CA THR A 53 10.08 1.77 -2.67
C THR A 53 11.17 0.72 -2.57
N THR A 54 11.23 -0.20 -3.53
CA THR A 54 12.31 -1.19 -3.60
C THR A 54 13.53 -0.58 -4.27
N VAL A 55 14.68 -0.63 -3.60
CA VAL A 55 15.96 -0.12 -4.09
C VAL A 55 17.02 -1.24 -4.09
N PRO A 56 18.06 -1.16 -4.93
CA PRO A 56 19.19 -2.09 -4.84
C PRO A 56 19.86 -2.04 -3.45
N ALA A 57 20.38 -3.18 -2.98
CA ALA A 57 21.01 -3.26 -1.65
C ALA A 57 22.12 -2.21 -1.46
N ALA A 58 23.00 -2.04 -2.45
CA ALA A 58 24.06 -1.03 -2.39
C ALA A 58 23.53 0.41 -2.25
N PHE A 59 22.37 0.72 -2.83
CA PHE A 59 21.73 2.03 -2.64
C PHE A 59 21.16 2.15 -1.22
N PHE A 60 20.55 1.07 -0.70
CA PHE A 60 20.03 1.05 0.66
C PHE A 60 21.14 1.29 1.69
N ASP A 61 22.28 0.60 1.54
CA ASP A 61 23.43 0.74 2.44
C ASP A 61 23.97 2.19 2.42
N ALA A 62 24.17 2.76 1.22
CA ALA A 62 24.60 4.14 1.07
C ALA A 62 23.58 5.15 1.63
N MET A 63 22.28 4.88 1.47
CA MET A 63 21.23 5.71 2.04
C MET A 63 21.29 5.67 3.57
N VAL A 64 21.42 4.49 4.19
CA VAL A 64 21.51 4.36 5.65
C VAL A 64 22.74 5.06 6.19
N GLU A 65 23.91 4.88 5.57
CA GLU A 65 25.15 5.58 5.93
C GLU A 65 24.97 7.11 5.87
N SER A 66 24.30 7.62 4.83
CA SER A 66 24.02 9.06 4.71
C SER A 66 23.11 9.64 5.80
N LEU A 67 22.31 8.80 6.48
CA LEU A 67 21.45 9.23 7.59
C LEU A 67 22.23 9.37 8.91
N GLU A 68 23.40 8.74 9.03
CA GLU A 68 24.27 8.84 10.20
C GLU A 68 25.14 10.10 10.17
N GLU A 69 25.36 10.67 8.98
CA GLU A 69 26.11 11.91 8.80
C GLU A 69 25.20 13.16 8.88
N PRO A 70 25.73 14.28 9.41
CA PRO A 70 24.98 15.53 9.40
C PRO A 70 24.73 16.02 7.96
N ALA A 71 23.47 16.36 7.68
CA ALA A 71 23.08 16.86 6.37
C ALA A 71 23.87 18.11 5.96
N GLN A 72 24.47 18.07 4.77
CA GLN A 72 25.19 19.20 4.19
C GLN A 72 24.22 20.09 3.39
N PRO A 73 24.21 21.42 3.60
CA PRO A 73 23.33 22.31 2.86
C PRO A 73 23.64 22.29 1.35
N ILE A 74 22.58 22.14 0.54
CA ILE A 74 22.65 22.34 -0.92
C ILE A 74 22.04 23.71 -1.22
N GLU A 75 22.86 24.66 -1.70
CA GLU A 75 22.45 26.06 -1.88
C GLU A 75 21.26 26.20 -2.85
N GLU A 76 21.23 25.36 -3.89
CA GLU A 76 20.16 25.30 -4.87
C GLU A 76 18.83 24.85 -4.25
N LEU A 77 18.87 23.85 -3.36
CA LEU A 77 17.67 23.40 -2.61
C LEU A 77 17.18 24.51 -1.67
N ALA A 78 18.09 25.17 -0.97
CA ALA A 78 17.74 26.30 -0.10
C ALA A 78 17.10 27.46 -0.89
N SER A 79 17.63 27.75 -2.09
CA SER A 79 17.07 28.74 -3.01
C SER A 79 15.68 28.35 -3.51
N ALA A 80 15.48 27.07 -3.87
CA ALA A 80 14.18 26.54 -4.30
C ALA A 80 13.11 26.66 -3.20
N VAL A 81 13.44 26.32 -1.96
CA VAL A 81 12.52 26.47 -0.81
C VAL A 81 12.16 27.93 -0.58
N ARG A 82 13.12 28.86 -0.66
CA ARG A 82 12.86 30.30 -0.54
C ARG A 82 11.88 30.79 -1.62
N ARG A 83 12.08 30.38 -2.88
CA ARG A 83 11.14 30.69 -3.98
C ARG A 83 9.75 30.11 -3.74
N HIS A 84 9.64 28.85 -3.32
CA HIS A 84 8.32 28.25 -3.09
C HIS A 84 7.53 29.00 -2.00
N ARG A 85 8.19 29.39 -0.91
CA ARG A 85 7.57 30.16 0.18
C ARG A 85 7.07 31.54 -0.24
N SER A 86 7.68 32.18 -1.24
CA SER A 86 7.18 33.48 -1.74
C SER A 86 5.96 33.33 -2.65
N VAL A 87 5.77 32.17 -3.29
CA VAL A 87 4.59 31.86 -4.12
C VAL A 87 3.39 31.46 -3.26
N VAL A 88 3.58 30.65 -2.22
CA VAL A 88 2.49 30.15 -1.36
C VAL A 88 1.92 31.21 -0.40
N LYS A 89 2.64 32.30 -0.15
CA LYS A 89 2.18 33.43 0.70
C LYS A 89 1.29 34.46 -0.04
N ARG A 90 0.84 34.16 -1.26
CA ARG A 90 -0.08 35.02 -2.04
C ARG A 90 -1.49 34.46 -2.06
#